data_AF-A0A7W1EKV9-F1
#
_entry.id   AF-A0A7W1EKV9-F1
#
_cell.length_a   1.000
_cell.length_b   1.000
_cell.length_c   1.000
_cell.angle_alpha   90.00
_cell.angle_beta   90.00
_cell.angle_gamma   90.00
#
_symmetry.space_group_name_H-M   'P 1'
#
loop_
_entity.id
_entity.type
_entity.pdbx_description
1 polymer ?
#
loop_
_entity_poly.entity_id
_entity_poly.type
_entity_poly.pdbx_seq_one_letter_code
_entity_poly.pdbx_strand_id
1 'polypeptide(L)'
;MRDVSPLVEVQAAEYQRLLGYPRGRVLGDRALELATASRAWYARHGRPWIYARESRSLEIGAGTITVDGVPFAAGQLRTMLSDAGAESVVLVAVGAGAEIAREAQRLWDDEKPDEYFFLEIFGSAVVEHLVAQAGARLCAAADGERRAVLPHYSPGYPTWEITEQGPLLSLLQNGGDEGLPRELEAMESGMLRPKKSLLAVFGVTPHVDRVQALGTLVPCENCSLPRCDYRRRAYRGPRRPSEVEAMSGMAYEDGTESERAEQAPLNLHAQYSVSAKALRRWASERLTIASHDDGTTDALFRYEGTTCANASRAFEFHYAVTLGRREEHFPVLDQRCEPAPGDVGHTFMCRYRAAAPQLMERIAEE
;
A
#
# COMPACT_ATOMS: atom_id res chain seq x y z
N MET A 1 -8.61 -1.86 -26.54
CA MET A 1 -8.05 -3.22 -26.38
C MET A 1 -9.07 -4.09 -25.67
N ARG A 2 -9.42 -5.25 -26.23
CA ARG A 2 -10.35 -6.21 -25.62
C ARG A 2 -9.77 -7.62 -25.78
N ASP A 3 -9.53 -8.31 -24.67
CA ASP A 3 -8.94 -9.65 -24.64
C ASP A 3 -9.80 -10.53 -23.72
N VAL A 4 -10.49 -11.50 -24.32
CA VAL A 4 -11.43 -12.40 -23.63
C VAL A 4 -10.76 -13.65 -23.06
N SER A 5 -9.47 -13.85 -23.36
CA SER A 5 -8.69 -15.02 -22.96
C SER A 5 -7.18 -14.70 -22.91
N PRO A 6 -6.75 -13.71 -22.11
CA PRO A 6 -5.34 -13.39 -21.94
C PRO A 6 -4.58 -14.58 -21.34
N LEU A 7 -3.32 -14.75 -21.76
CA LEU A 7 -2.40 -15.69 -21.12
C LEU A 7 -2.18 -15.29 -19.66
N VAL A 8 -2.30 -16.25 -18.74
CA VAL A 8 -2.09 -16.04 -17.30
C VAL A 8 -0.89 -16.85 -16.83
N GLU A 9 0.21 -16.16 -16.57
CA GLU A 9 1.46 -16.74 -16.07
C GLU A 9 1.91 -16.04 -14.79
N VAL A 10 1.15 -16.27 -13.71
CA VAL A 10 1.46 -15.69 -12.39
C VAL A 10 2.82 -16.22 -11.91
N GLN A 11 3.75 -15.31 -11.65
CA GLN A 11 5.08 -15.65 -11.10
C GLN A 11 4.98 -16.36 -9.75
N ALA A 12 5.79 -17.40 -9.53
CA ALA A 12 5.77 -18.18 -8.28
C ALA A 12 6.06 -17.29 -7.06
N ALA A 13 7.07 -16.42 -7.16
CA ALA A 13 7.44 -15.50 -6.10
C ALA A 13 6.31 -14.52 -5.74
N GLU A 14 5.51 -14.09 -6.72
CA GLU A 14 4.42 -13.15 -6.47
C GLU A 14 3.24 -13.82 -5.76
N TYR A 15 2.91 -15.04 -6.17
CA TYR A 15 1.90 -15.82 -5.46
C TYR A 15 2.31 -16.14 -4.02
N GLN A 16 3.58 -16.53 -3.80
CA GLN A 16 4.12 -16.76 -2.45
C GLN A 16 4.08 -15.50 -1.59
N ARG A 17 4.44 -14.33 -2.16
CA ARG A 17 4.35 -13.03 -1.47
C ARG A 17 2.92 -12.75 -1.01
N LEU A 18 1.94 -12.97 -1.89
CA LEU A 18 0.52 -12.76 -1.57
C LEU A 18 -0.02 -13.76 -0.55
N LEU A 19 0.54 -14.97 -0.49
CA LEU A 19 0.27 -15.96 0.56
C LEU A 19 0.94 -15.60 1.90
N GLY A 20 1.71 -14.51 1.97
CA GLY A 20 2.39 -14.08 3.20
C GLY A 20 3.72 -14.76 3.47
N TYR A 21 4.35 -15.39 2.47
CA TYR A 21 5.69 -15.95 2.62
C TYR A 21 6.77 -14.88 2.38
N PRO A 22 7.82 -14.82 3.22
CA PRO A 22 8.99 -13.98 2.98
C PRO A 22 9.67 -14.31 1.66
N ARG A 23 10.34 -13.31 1.07
CA ARG A 23 11.11 -13.51 -0.16
C ARG A 23 12.15 -14.63 0.00
N GLY A 24 12.18 -15.56 -0.97
CA GLY A 24 13.12 -16.68 -0.98
C GLY A 24 12.74 -17.85 -0.08
N ARG A 25 11.63 -17.77 0.67
CA ARG A 25 11.15 -18.87 1.48
C ARG A 25 10.62 -20.01 0.61
N VAL A 26 11.10 -21.23 0.87
CA VAL A 26 10.57 -22.45 0.26
C VAL A 26 9.28 -22.86 0.98
N LEU A 27 8.24 -23.18 0.20
CA LEU A 27 6.97 -23.70 0.71
C LEU A 27 7.16 -25.11 1.27
N GLY A 28 6.56 -25.41 2.42
CA GLY A 28 6.47 -26.79 2.91
C GLY A 28 5.48 -27.61 2.06
N ASP A 29 5.56 -28.93 2.17
CA ASP A 29 4.87 -29.88 1.28
C ASP A 29 3.37 -29.58 1.09
N ARG A 30 2.63 -29.38 2.19
CA ARG A 30 1.19 -29.07 2.11
C ARG A 30 0.90 -27.73 1.43
N ALA A 31 1.70 -26.70 1.71
CA ALA A 31 1.52 -25.39 1.07
C ALA A 31 1.87 -25.43 -0.42
N LEU A 32 2.88 -26.22 -0.79
CA LEU A 32 3.26 -26.44 -2.18
C LEU A 32 2.16 -27.20 -2.94
N GLU A 33 1.59 -28.24 -2.32
CA GLU A 33 0.46 -28.99 -2.86
C GLU A 33 -0.74 -28.08 -3.14
N LEU A 34 -1.15 -27.29 -2.16
CA LEU A 34 -2.26 -26.34 -2.28
C LEU A 34 -2.01 -25.28 -3.35
N ALA A 35 -0.82 -24.67 -3.35
CA ALA A 35 -0.43 -23.68 -4.35
C ALA A 35 -0.45 -24.26 -5.78
N THR A 36 0.00 -25.50 -5.93
CA THR A 36 0.00 -26.22 -7.21
C THR A 36 -1.44 -26.55 -7.64
N ALA A 37 -2.27 -27.01 -6.70
CA ALA A 37 -3.67 -27.32 -6.95
C ALA A 37 -4.47 -26.08 -7.38
N SER A 38 -4.28 -24.93 -6.73
CA SER A 38 -4.94 -23.67 -7.12
C SER A 38 -4.58 -23.24 -8.54
N ARG A 39 -3.30 -23.35 -8.91
CA ARG A 39 -2.83 -23.06 -10.28
C ARG A 39 -3.45 -24.00 -11.30
N ALA A 40 -3.42 -25.30 -11.03
CA ALA A 40 -3.97 -26.32 -11.93
C ALA A 40 -5.49 -26.16 -12.09
N TRP A 41 -6.19 -25.85 -11.00
CA TRP A 41 -7.62 -25.56 -11.05
C TRP A 41 -7.91 -24.35 -11.94
N TYR A 42 -7.23 -23.22 -11.70
CA TYR A 42 -7.47 -22.00 -12.47
C TYR A 42 -7.11 -22.17 -13.95
N ALA A 43 -6.04 -22.89 -14.28
CA ALA A 43 -5.68 -23.17 -15.67
C ALA A 43 -6.79 -23.91 -16.45
N ARG A 44 -7.58 -24.76 -15.77
CA ARG A 44 -8.69 -25.50 -16.39
C ARG A 44 -9.99 -24.70 -16.43
N HIS A 45 -10.29 -23.97 -15.36
CA HIS A 45 -11.61 -23.40 -15.13
C HIS A 45 -11.68 -21.88 -15.26
N GLY A 46 -10.55 -21.19 -15.09
CA GLY A 46 -10.45 -19.73 -15.14
C GLY A 46 -10.89 -19.16 -16.48
N ARG A 47 -11.52 -17.99 -16.42
CA ARG A 47 -11.96 -17.22 -17.59
C ARG A 47 -11.52 -15.76 -17.46
N PRO A 48 -10.20 -15.51 -17.46
CA PRO A 48 -9.66 -14.18 -17.31
C PRO A 48 -10.07 -13.28 -18.48
N TRP A 49 -10.02 -11.98 -18.28
CA TRP A 49 -10.25 -11.00 -19.34
C TRP A 49 -9.59 -9.65 -19.03
N ILE A 50 -9.25 -8.91 -20.08
CA ILE A 50 -8.74 -7.55 -20.04
C ILE A 50 -9.58 -6.71 -20.99
N TYR A 51 -10.00 -5.53 -20.52
CA TYR A 51 -10.61 -4.50 -21.33
C TYR A 51 -9.90 -3.17 -21.06
N ALA A 52 -9.61 -2.43 -22.11
CA ALA A 52 -9.05 -1.09 -22.00
C ALA A 52 -9.55 -0.21 -23.13
N ARG A 53 -9.83 1.06 -22.80
CA ARG A 53 -10.15 2.11 -23.77
C ARG A 53 -9.48 3.41 -23.38
N GLU A 54 -9.09 4.19 -24.38
CA GLU A 54 -8.64 5.56 -24.15
C GLU A 54 -9.83 6.48 -23.86
N SER A 55 -9.61 7.52 -23.07
CA SER A 55 -10.56 8.61 -22.87
C SER A 55 -10.71 9.44 -24.14
N ARG A 56 -11.91 9.95 -24.39
CA ARG A 56 -12.20 10.94 -25.44
C ARG A 56 -11.79 12.33 -25.00
N SER A 57 -11.88 12.62 -23.70
CA SER A 57 -11.40 13.88 -23.11
C SER A 57 -10.82 13.67 -21.72
N LEU A 58 -9.81 14.48 -21.41
CA LEU A 58 -9.20 14.61 -20.09
C LEU A 58 -9.06 16.09 -19.76
N GLU A 59 -9.59 16.51 -18.63
CA GLU A 59 -9.35 17.83 -18.05
C GLU A 59 -8.74 17.67 -16.65
N ILE A 60 -7.66 18.40 -16.39
CA ILE A 60 -6.97 18.37 -15.09
C ILE A 60 -7.22 19.72 -14.40
N GLY A 61 -8.13 19.72 -13.43
CA GLY A 61 -8.50 20.91 -12.68
C GLY A 61 -7.65 21.12 -11.41
N ALA A 62 -7.98 22.16 -10.65
CA ALA A 62 -7.29 22.49 -9.41
C ALA A 62 -7.48 21.42 -8.30
N GLY A 63 -8.61 20.71 -8.29
CA GLY A 63 -8.93 19.71 -7.26
C GLY A 63 -9.46 18.37 -7.77
N THR A 64 -9.79 18.26 -9.05
CA THR A 64 -10.36 17.06 -9.66
C THR A 64 -9.72 16.78 -11.02
N ILE A 65 -9.88 15.56 -11.50
CA ILE A 65 -9.75 15.26 -12.93
C ILE A 65 -11.15 15.03 -13.50
N THR A 66 -11.39 15.43 -14.74
CA THR A 66 -12.63 15.12 -15.46
C THR A 66 -12.27 14.23 -16.64
N VAL A 67 -12.83 13.03 -16.67
CA VAL A 67 -12.62 12.06 -17.76
C VAL A 67 -13.95 11.83 -18.46
N ASP A 68 -13.99 12.09 -19.77
CA ASP A 68 -15.22 11.97 -20.57
C ASP A 68 -16.43 12.71 -19.96
N GLY A 69 -16.19 13.87 -19.33
CA GLY A 69 -17.20 14.68 -18.66
C GLY A 69 -17.58 14.25 -17.24
N VAL A 70 -16.96 13.19 -16.70
CA VAL A 70 -17.21 12.72 -15.33
C VAL A 70 -16.07 13.15 -14.41
N PRO A 71 -16.35 13.90 -13.33
CA PRO A 71 -15.33 14.34 -12.38
C PRO A 71 -14.96 13.23 -11.38
N PHE A 72 -13.68 13.16 -11.01
CA PHE A 72 -13.15 12.28 -9.98
C PHE A 72 -12.28 13.06 -9.00
N ALA A 73 -12.49 12.85 -7.70
CA ALA A 73 -11.68 13.42 -6.64
C ALA A 73 -10.45 12.53 -6.37
N ALA A 74 -9.56 12.43 -7.36
CA ALA A 74 -8.39 11.56 -7.34
C ALA A 74 -7.10 12.38 -7.15
N GLY A 75 -6.83 12.85 -5.93
CA GLY A 75 -5.81 13.86 -5.64
C GLY A 75 -4.40 13.49 -6.14
N GLN A 76 -3.93 12.29 -5.80
CA GLN A 76 -2.62 11.80 -6.21
C GLN A 76 -2.54 11.51 -7.71
N LEU A 77 -3.61 10.95 -8.31
CA LEU A 77 -3.67 10.74 -9.76
C LEU A 77 -3.62 12.07 -10.51
N ARG A 78 -4.36 13.09 -10.06
CA ARG A 78 -4.35 14.44 -10.63
C ARG A 78 -2.95 15.03 -10.65
N THR A 79 -2.23 14.95 -9.53
CA THR A 79 -0.84 15.43 -9.43
C THR A 79 0.07 14.65 -10.39
N MET A 80 -0.03 13.31 -10.40
CA MET A 80 0.74 12.47 -11.33
C MET A 80 0.50 12.83 -12.79
N LEU A 81 -0.75 13.05 -13.19
CA LEU A 81 -1.12 13.43 -14.57
C LEU A 81 -0.62 14.84 -14.91
N SER A 82 -0.75 15.79 -13.97
CA SER A 82 -0.28 17.17 -14.14
C SER A 82 1.24 17.24 -14.31
N ASP A 83 1.99 16.60 -13.40
CA ASP A 83 3.46 16.62 -13.40
C ASP A 83 4.02 15.95 -14.67
N ALA A 84 3.38 14.87 -15.10
CA ALA A 84 3.73 14.18 -16.34
C ALA A 84 3.34 14.96 -17.61
N GLY A 85 2.48 15.99 -17.51
CA GLY A 85 1.85 16.60 -18.67
C GLY A 85 1.04 15.60 -19.48
N ALA A 86 0.23 14.79 -18.81
CA ALA A 86 -0.60 13.79 -19.47
C ALA A 86 -1.69 14.45 -20.33
N GLU A 87 -1.87 13.95 -21.55
CA GLU A 87 -2.86 14.47 -22.52
C GLU A 87 -4.12 13.62 -22.56
N SER A 88 -4.01 12.35 -22.18
CA SER A 88 -5.13 11.40 -22.13
C SER A 88 -4.93 10.38 -21.01
N VAL A 89 -5.98 9.62 -20.74
CA VAL A 89 -5.92 8.45 -19.87
C VAL A 89 -6.46 7.21 -20.58
N VAL A 90 -5.95 6.05 -20.21
CA VAL A 90 -6.51 4.76 -20.58
C VAL A 90 -7.21 4.18 -19.35
N LEU A 91 -8.51 3.96 -19.50
CA LEU A 91 -9.33 3.28 -18.51
C LEU A 91 -9.23 1.78 -18.76
N VAL A 92 -8.95 1.01 -17.71
CA VAL A 92 -8.71 -0.42 -17.77
C VAL A 92 -9.63 -1.14 -16.78
N ALA A 93 -10.23 -2.24 -17.23
CA ALA A 93 -10.91 -3.21 -16.38
C ALA A 93 -10.29 -4.59 -16.61
N VAL A 94 -9.97 -5.30 -15.54
CA VAL A 94 -9.50 -6.68 -15.60
C VAL A 94 -10.29 -7.56 -14.64
N GLY A 95 -10.41 -8.84 -14.96
CA GLY A 95 -11.05 -9.80 -14.08
C GLY A 95 -10.48 -11.20 -14.24
N ALA A 96 -10.34 -11.93 -13.13
CA ALA A 96 -9.95 -13.34 -13.12
C ALA A 96 -11.12 -14.28 -13.51
N GLY A 97 -12.32 -13.75 -13.71
CA GLY A 97 -13.55 -14.51 -13.99
C GLY A 97 -14.35 -14.83 -12.72
N ALA A 98 -15.65 -15.07 -12.90
CA ALA A 98 -16.56 -15.41 -11.80
C ALA A 98 -16.34 -16.83 -11.24
N GLU A 99 -15.71 -17.70 -12.03
CA GLU A 99 -15.48 -19.11 -11.72
C GLU A 99 -14.65 -19.26 -10.46
N ILE A 100 -13.53 -18.53 -10.35
CA ILE A 100 -12.64 -18.62 -9.19
C ILE A 100 -13.29 -18.12 -7.91
N ALA A 101 -14.11 -17.07 -8.00
CA ALA A 101 -14.84 -16.54 -6.84
C ALA A 101 -15.93 -17.51 -6.36
N ARG A 102 -16.64 -18.16 -7.29
CA ARG A 102 -17.64 -19.19 -7.00
C ARG A 102 -17.00 -20.44 -6.37
N GLU A 103 -15.88 -20.89 -6.92
CA GLU A 103 -15.18 -22.05 -6.36
C GLU A 103 -14.59 -21.77 -4.99
N ALA A 104 -14.00 -20.59 -4.79
CA ALA A 104 -13.53 -20.17 -3.47
C ALA A 104 -14.71 -20.18 -2.47
N GLN A 105 -15.87 -19.63 -2.84
CA GLN A 105 -17.05 -19.70 -1.97
C GLN A 105 -17.47 -21.14 -1.67
N ARG A 106 -17.50 -22.01 -2.68
CA ARG A 106 -17.82 -23.44 -2.49
C ARG A 106 -16.85 -24.13 -1.52
N LEU A 107 -15.55 -23.87 -1.63
CA LEU A 107 -14.53 -24.43 -0.72
C LEU A 107 -14.70 -23.93 0.72
N TRP A 108 -15.13 -22.67 0.90
CA TRP A 108 -15.46 -22.14 2.20
C TRP A 108 -16.68 -22.85 2.81
N ASP A 109 -17.75 -23.01 2.02
CA ASP A 109 -18.99 -23.67 2.45
C ASP A 109 -18.76 -25.18 2.75
N ASP A 110 -17.82 -25.81 2.05
CA ASP A 110 -17.37 -27.20 2.28
C ASP A 110 -16.42 -27.36 3.49
N GLU A 111 -16.21 -26.30 4.29
CA GLU A 111 -15.30 -26.29 5.45
C GLU A 111 -13.84 -26.62 5.08
N LYS A 112 -13.37 -26.17 3.91
CA LYS A 112 -11.98 -26.32 3.43
C LYS A 112 -11.23 -24.99 3.41
N PRO A 113 -10.95 -24.38 4.57
CA PRO A 113 -10.41 -23.03 4.66
C PRO A 113 -9.02 -22.89 4.01
N ASP A 114 -8.19 -23.94 4.04
CA ASP A 114 -6.85 -23.91 3.43
C ASP A 114 -6.94 -23.86 1.90
N GLU A 115 -7.76 -24.73 1.29
CA GLU A 115 -7.98 -24.76 -0.16
C GLU A 115 -8.64 -23.46 -0.63
N TYR A 116 -9.63 -22.98 0.12
CA TYR A 116 -10.24 -21.66 -0.08
C TYR A 116 -9.18 -20.56 -0.10
N PHE A 117 -8.36 -20.47 0.96
CA PHE A 117 -7.38 -19.39 1.10
C PHE A 117 -6.39 -19.38 -0.06
N PHE A 118 -5.83 -20.53 -0.42
CA PHE A 118 -4.89 -20.59 -1.52
C PHE A 118 -5.52 -20.21 -2.86
N LEU A 119 -6.74 -20.67 -3.16
CA LEU A 119 -7.44 -20.32 -4.39
C LEU A 119 -7.85 -18.84 -4.43
N GLU A 120 -8.33 -18.31 -3.31
CA GLU A 120 -8.73 -16.92 -3.14
C GLU A 120 -7.56 -15.96 -3.38
N ILE A 121 -6.41 -16.27 -2.82
CA ILE A 121 -5.18 -15.50 -3.00
C ILE A 121 -4.64 -15.65 -4.42
N PHE A 122 -4.76 -16.83 -5.02
CA PHE A 122 -4.38 -17.03 -6.42
C PHE A 122 -5.20 -16.14 -7.35
N GLY A 123 -6.50 -15.98 -7.10
CA GLY A 123 -7.36 -15.06 -7.85
C GLY A 123 -6.88 -13.61 -7.79
N SER A 124 -6.37 -13.15 -6.64
CA SER A 124 -5.76 -11.82 -6.53
C SER A 124 -4.46 -11.73 -7.34
N ALA A 125 -3.63 -12.78 -7.32
CA ALA A 125 -2.40 -12.84 -8.08
C ALA A 125 -2.65 -12.81 -9.60
N VAL A 126 -3.74 -13.42 -10.06
CA VAL A 126 -4.17 -13.32 -11.46
C VAL A 126 -4.55 -11.88 -11.80
N VAL A 127 -5.34 -11.19 -10.96
CA VAL A 127 -5.70 -9.79 -11.20
C VAL A 127 -4.47 -8.88 -11.27
N GLU A 128 -3.50 -9.04 -10.35
CA GLU A 128 -2.23 -8.30 -10.39
C GLU A 128 -1.44 -8.59 -11.68
N HIS A 129 -1.40 -9.84 -12.12
CA HIS A 129 -0.78 -10.23 -13.40
C HIS A 129 -1.48 -9.57 -14.60
N LEU A 130 -2.81 -9.60 -14.64
CA LEU A 130 -3.59 -9.04 -15.75
C LEU A 130 -3.43 -7.52 -15.88
N VAL A 131 -3.44 -6.77 -14.77
CA VAL A 131 -3.23 -5.31 -14.83
C VAL A 131 -1.78 -4.96 -15.21
N ALA A 132 -0.80 -5.75 -14.75
CA ALA A 132 0.59 -5.58 -15.17
C ALA A 132 0.78 -5.86 -16.66
N GLN A 133 0.14 -6.92 -17.18
CA GLN A 133 0.13 -7.27 -18.59
C GLN A 133 -0.58 -6.21 -19.44
N ALA A 134 -1.69 -5.65 -18.96
CA ALA A 134 -2.37 -4.53 -19.60
C ALA A 134 -1.42 -3.32 -19.70
N GLY A 135 -0.77 -2.94 -18.60
CA GLY A 135 0.22 -1.86 -18.57
C GLY A 135 1.37 -2.09 -19.55
N ALA A 136 1.96 -3.29 -19.58
CA ALA A 136 3.04 -3.62 -20.51
C ALA A 136 2.61 -3.51 -21.99
N ARG A 137 1.39 -3.95 -22.32
CA ARG A 137 0.83 -3.80 -23.68
C ARG A 137 0.58 -2.34 -24.04
N LEU A 138 0.12 -1.53 -23.09
CA LEU A 138 -0.07 -0.09 -23.28
C LEU A 138 1.27 0.62 -23.48
N CYS A 139 2.30 0.31 -22.69
CA CYS A 139 3.65 0.84 -22.90
C CYS A 139 4.18 0.49 -24.29
N ALA A 140 4.09 -0.78 -24.70
CA ALA A 140 4.56 -1.21 -26.01
C ALA A 140 3.84 -0.49 -27.18
N ALA A 141 2.54 -0.21 -27.02
CA ALA A 141 1.79 0.58 -28.00
C ALA A 141 2.25 2.05 -28.02
N ALA A 142 2.42 2.67 -26.85
CA ALA A 142 2.82 4.06 -26.71
C ALA A 142 4.27 4.33 -27.19
N ASP A 143 5.19 3.38 -27.00
CA ASP A 143 6.57 3.48 -27.46
C ASP A 143 6.64 3.70 -28.98
N GLY A 144 5.74 3.08 -29.75
CA GLY A 144 5.62 3.27 -31.19
C GLY A 144 5.22 4.69 -31.61
N GLU A 145 4.64 5.46 -30.70
CA GLU A 145 4.10 6.81 -30.91
C GLU A 145 4.95 7.90 -30.23
N ARG A 146 6.13 7.55 -29.67
CA ARG A 146 6.95 8.43 -28.82
C ARG A 146 6.20 8.99 -27.61
N ARG A 147 5.26 8.20 -27.08
CA ARG A 147 4.51 8.49 -25.86
C ARG A 147 4.96 7.55 -24.76
N ALA A 148 4.63 7.89 -23.52
CA ALA A 148 4.88 7.05 -22.37
C ALA A 148 3.60 6.87 -21.55
N VAL A 149 3.48 5.71 -20.91
CA VAL A 149 2.35 5.35 -20.06
C VAL A 149 2.79 5.42 -18.60
N LEU A 150 1.98 6.09 -17.78
CA LEU A 150 2.21 6.24 -16.35
C LEU A 150 1.77 4.98 -15.59
N PRO A 151 2.29 4.73 -14.38
CA PRO A 151 1.75 3.70 -13.49
C PRO A 151 0.24 3.89 -13.28
N HIS A 152 -0.47 2.77 -13.12
CA HIS A 152 -1.91 2.85 -12.89
C HIS A 152 -2.24 3.38 -11.49
N TYR A 153 -3.41 3.99 -11.39
CA TYR A 153 -4.04 4.38 -10.14
C TYR A 153 -5.50 3.92 -10.14
N SER A 154 -6.08 3.64 -8.97
CA SER A 154 -7.42 3.06 -8.85
C SER A 154 -8.20 3.65 -7.67
N PRO A 155 -9.54 3.76 -7.75
CA PRO A 155 -10.36 4.10 -6.58
C PRO A 155 -10.09 3.14 -5.41
N GLY A 156 -9.97 3.68 -4.19
CA GLY A 156 -9.54 2.98 -2.97
C GLY A 156 -8.05 3.11 -2.67
N TYR A 157 -7.25 3.67 -3.59
CA TYR A 157 -5.89 4.12 -3.29
C TYR A 157 -5.94 5.45 -2.50
N PRO A 158 -4.85 5.87 -1.83
CA PRO A 158 -4.83 7.12 -1.07
C PRO A 158 -5.37 8.29 -1.89
N THR A 159 -6.16 9.16 -1.26
CA THR A 159 -6.78 10.35 -1.90
C THR A 159 -7.73 10.05 -3.07
N TRP A 160 -8.22 8.81 -3.20
CA TRP A 160 -9.28 8.45 -4.15
C TRP A 160 -10.30 7.53 -3.50
N GLU A 161 -11.52 8.03 -3.29
CA GLU A 161 -12.59 7.30 -2.61
C GLU A 161 -13.01 6.02 -3.36
N ILE A 162 -13.18 4.92 -2.63
CA ILE A 162 -13.53 3.62 -3.23
C ILE A 162 -14.91 3.61 -3.87
N THR A 163 -15.83 4.47 -3.42
CA THR A 163 -17.17 4.60 -4.01
C THR A 163 -17.14 5.14 -5.44
N GLU A 164 -16.04 5.78 -5.86
CA GLU A 164 -15.83 6.23 -7.24
C GLU A 164 -15.56 5.07 -8.24
N GLN A 165 -15.50 3.81 -7.77
CA GLN A 165 -15.54 2.62 -8.64
C GLN A 165 -16.80 2.59 -9.52
N GLY A 166 -17.97 3.01 -9.00
CA GLY A 166 -19.22 2.99 -9.75
C GLY A 166 -19.22 3.93 -10.97
N PRO A 167 -18.94 5.23 -10.78
CA PRO A 167 -18.76 6.18 -11.88
C PRO A 167 -17.68 5.72 -12.89
N LEU A 168 -16.55 5.21 -12.41
CA LEU A 168 -15.47 4.71 -13.29
C LEU A 168 -15.91 3.50 -14.12
N LEU A 169 -16.64 2.55 -13.51
CA LEU A 169 -17.22 1.41 -14.22
C LEU A 169 -18.23 1.85 -15.28
N SER A 170 -19.04 2.85 -14.96
CA SER A 170 -20.05 3.41 -15.87
C SER A 170 -19.38 4.02 -17.10
N LEU A 171 -18.26 4.74 -16.92
CA LEU A 171 -17.44 5.22 -18.03
C LEU A 171 -16.94 4.07 -18.91
N LEU A 172 -16.41 2.99 -18.31
CA LEU A 172 -15.91 1.84 -19.05
C LEU A 172 -17.00 1.16 -19.88
N GLN A 173 -18.21 1.02 -19.32
CA GLN A 173 -19.36 0.40 -19.97
C GLN A 173 -19.95 1.27 -21.10
N ASN A 174 -20.02 2.58 -20.91
CA ASN A 174 -20.66 3.49 -21.87
C ASN A 174 -19.73 4.00 -22.98
N GLY A 175 -18.41 3.81 -22.82
CA GLY A 175 -17.42 4.47 -23.67
C GLY A 175 -16.89 3.67 -24.87
N GLY A 176 -17.20 2.37 -25.01
CA GLY A 176 -16.70 1.54 -26.10
C GLY A 176 -17.79 0.78 -26.86
N ASP A 177 -17.51 0.47 -28.12
CA ASP A 177 -18.50 -0.10 -29.06
C ASP A 177 -18.92 -1.54 -28.71
N GLU A 178 -18.07 -2.30 -28.01
CA GLU A 178 -18.27 -3.74 -27.74
C GLU A 178 -18.57 -4.08 -26.27
N GLY A 179 -18.66 -3.06 -25.39
CA GLY A 179 -18.87 -3.24 -23.95
C GLY A 179 -17.80 -4.11 -23.25
N LEU A 180 -18.03 -4.41 -21.97
CA LEU A 180 -17.12 -5.26 -21.20
C LEU A 180 -17.22 -6.74 -21.66
N PRO A 181 -16.09 -7.48 -21.70
CA PRO A 181 -16.06 -8.90 -22.01
C PRO A 181 -16.98 -9.79 -21.16
N ARG A 182 -17.19 -9.39 -19.90
CA ARG A 182 -17.94 -10.13 -18.89
C ARG A 182 -18.66 -9.15 -17.97
N GLU A 183 -19.65 -9.66 -17.27
CA GLU A 183 -20.39 -8.92 -16.26
C GLU A 183 -19.46 -8.46 -15.13
N LEU A 184 -19.60 -7.18 -14.81
CA LEU A 184 -18.90 -6.53 -13.72
C LEU A 184 -19.87 -5.50 -13.12
N GLU A 185 -20.06 -5.57 -11.82
CA GLU A 185 -20.92 -4.70 -11.04
C GLU A 185 -20.07 -3.97 -9.99
N ALA A 186 -20.33 -2.68 -9.77
CA ALA A 186 -19.84 -1.95 -8.61
C ALA A 186 -20.97 -1.83 -7.59
N MET A 187 -20.77 -2.38 -6.40
CA MET A 187 -21.71 -2.29 -5.29
C MET A 187 -21.68 -0.88 -4.66
N GLU A 188 -22.69 -0.53 -3.88
CA GLU A 188 -22.75 0.76 -3.17
C GLU A 188 -21.53 1.00 -2.25
N SER A 189 -20.95 -0.08 -1.70
CA SER A 189 -19.73 -0.02 -0.89
C SER A 189 -18.45 0.30 -1.68
N GLY A 190 -18.53 0.36 -3.02
CA GLY A 190 -17.38 0.44 -3.92
C GLY A 190 -16.75 -0.93 -4.22
N MET A 191 -17.19 -2.02 -3.60
CA MET A 191 -16.70 -3.36 -3.94
C MET A 191 -17.15 -3.79 -5.33
N LEU A 192 -16.26 -4.47 -6.06
CA LEU A 192 -16.58 -5.04 -7.37
C LEU A 192 -17.10 -6.47 -7.24
N ARG A 193 -18.05 -6.84 -8.11
CA ARG A 193 -18.54 -8.21 -8.29
C ARG A 193 -18.37 -8.62 -9.77
N PRO A 194 -17.62 -9.70 -10.07
CA PRO A 194 -16.91 -10.60 -9.15
C PRO A 194 -15.75 -9.93 -8.40
N LYS A 195 -15.49 -10.37 -7.16
CA LYS A 195 -14.46 -9.78 -6.26
C LYS A 195 -13.03 -9.80 -6.80
N LYS A 196 -12.72 -10.72 -7.72
CA LYS A 196 -11.41 -10.82 -8.38
C LYS A 196 -11.42 -10.01 -9.67
N SER A 197 -11.68 -8.71 -9.52
CA SER A 197 -11.69 -7.73 -10.60
C SER A 197 -11.03 -6.43 -10.13
N LEU A 198 -10.53 -5.64 -11.06
CA LEU A 198 -9.87 -4.36 -10.78
C LEU A 198 -10.16 -3.37 -11.90
N LEU A 199 -10.47 -2.13 -11.52
CA LEU A 199 -10.51 -0.97 -12.41
C LEU A 199 -9.25 -0.13 -12.17
N ALA A 200 -8.65 0.36 -13.25
CA ALA A 200 -7.42 1.14 -13.20
C ALA A 200 -7.45 2.26 -14.23
N VAL A 201 -6.75 3.35 -13.92
CA VAL A 201 -6.53 4.48 -14.84
C VAL A 201 -5.03 4.64 -15.04
N PHE A 202 -4.61 4.62 -16.30
CA PHE A 202 -3.23 4.86 -16.72
C PHE A 202 -3.16 6.22 -17.43
N GLY A 203 -2.25 7.10 -17.02
CA GLY A 203 -1.98 8.34 -17.76
C GLY A 203 -1.15 8.08 -19.02
N VAL A 204 -1.38 8.88 -20.06
CA VAL A 204 -0.56 8.87 -21.29
C VAL A 204 0.01 10.26 -21.52
N THR A 205 1.32 10.34 -21.75
CA THR A 205 2.04 11.60 -21.93
C THR A 205 2.97 11.54 -23.16
N PRO A 206 3.11 12.64 -23.92
CA PRO A 206 4.15 12.75 -24.94
C PRO A 206 5.55 13.01 -24.34
N HIS A 207 5.66 13.28 -23.03
CA HIS A 207 6.89 13.68 -22.36
C HIS A 207 7.61 12.47 -21.72
N VAL A 208 8.22 11.63 -22.56
CA VAL A 208 8.91 10.39 -22.13
C VAL A 208 10.02 10.64 -21.10
N ASP A 209 10.72 11.77 -21.21
CA ASP A 209 11.76 12.22 -20.29
C ASP A 209 11.24 12.46 -18.87
N ARG A 210 10.00 12.97 -18.73
CA ARG A 210 9.38 13.21 -17.43
C ARG A 210 9.01 11.91 -16.71
N VAL A 211 8.76 10.83 -17.45
CA VAL A 211 8.38 9.53 -16.87
C VAL A 211 9.55 8.86 -16.15
N GLN A 212 10.80 9.13 -16.54
CA GLN A 212 11.96 8.60 -15.82
C GLN A 212 12.06 9.15 -14.39
N ALA A 213 11.66 10.41 -14.18
CA ALA A 213 11.57 11.00 -12.84
C ALA A 213 10.47 10.34 -11.98
N LEU A 214 9.46 9.73 -12.61
CA LEU A 214 8.36 9.02 -11.97
C LEU A 214 8.69 7.57 -11.58
N GLY A 215 9.91 7.06 -11.83
CA GLY A 215 10.38 5.82 -11.19
C GLY A 215 10.27 5.89 -9.65
N THR A 216 10.28 7.11 -9.11
CA THR A 216 9.97 7.46 -7.71
C THR A 216 8.51 7.29 -7.31
N LEU A 217 7.60 6.80 -8.17
CA LEU A 217 6.22 6.45 -7.80
C LEU A 217 6.07 5.00 -7.38
N VAL A 218 7.12 4.17 -7.50
CA VAL A 218 7.08 2.79 -7.03
C VAL A 218 7.03 2.79 -5.50
N PRO A 219 5.94 2.35 -4.85
CA PRO A 219 5.81 2.48 -3.39
C PRO A 219 6.94 1.77 -2.63
N CYS A 220 7.41 0.63 -3.16
CA CYS A 220 8.53 -0.12 -2.58
C CYS A 220 9.88 0.63 -2.66
N GLU A 221 10.06 1.59 -3.55
CA GLU A 221 11.30 2.38 -3.62
C GLU A 221 11.29 3.53 -2.60
N ASN A 222 10.12 3.97 -2.14
CA ASN A 222 9.98 5.09 -1.18
C ASN A 222 9.54 4.67 0.23
N CYS A 223 9.06 3.43 0.41
CA CYS A 223 8.67 2.93 1.72
C CYS A 223 9.91 2.80 2.61
N SER A 224 9.97 3.57 3.69
CA SER A 224 11.08 3.59 4.65
C SER A 224 11.08 2.41 5.62
N LEU A 225 10.08 1.51 5.56
CA LEU A 225 9.99 0.34 6.45
C LEU A 225 11.26 -0.52 6.35
N PRO A 226 12.13 -0.55 7.38
CA PRO A 226 13.37 -1.28 7.32
C PRO A 226 13.09 -2.79 7.17
N ARG A 227 13.94 -3.49 6.39
CA ARG A 227 13.92 -4.96 6.24
C ARG A 227 12.55 -5.57 5.89
N CYS A 228 11.72 -4.87 5.11
CA CYS A 228 10.46 -5.43 4.63
C CYS A 228 10.68 -6.69 3.77
N ASP A 229 10.32 -7.86 4.29
CA ASP A 229 10.41 -9.16 3.61
C ASP A 229 9.54 -9.28 2.36
N TYR A 230 8.59 -8.37 2.20
CA TYR A 230 7.63 -8.30 1.08
C TYR A 230 8.02 -7.25 0.02
N ARG A 231 9.17 -6.59 0.18
CA ARG A 231 9.61 -5.49 -0.66
C ARG A 231 9.87 -5.96 -2.11
N ARG A 232 9.14 -5.39 -3.08
CA ARG A 232 9.28 -5.71 -4.52
C ARG A 232 10.50 -5.06 -5.19
N ARG A 233 10.95 -3.89 -4.70
CA ARG A 233 12.09 -3.11 -5.21
C ARG A 233 12.89 -2.49 -4.06
N ALA A 234 14.21 -2.33 -4.22
CA ALA A 234 15.07 -1.77 -3.16
C ALA A 234 14.66 -0.34 -2.77
N TYR A 235 14.78 0.01 -1.49
CA TYR A 235 14.57 1.38 -1.00
C TYR A 235 15.61 2.32 -1.62
N ARG A 236 15.17 3.48 -2.12
CA ARG A 236 16.05 4.49 -2.74
C ARG A 236 16.15 5.80 -1.94
N GLY A 237 15.52 5.89 -0.77
CA GLY A 237 15.58 7.07 0.12
C GLY A 237 14.27 7.87 0.16
N PRO A 238 14.14 8.82 1.10
CA PRO A 238 12.95 9.67 1.20
C PRO A 238 12.90 10.71 0.05
N ARG A 239 11.69 11.15 -0.32
CA ARG A 239 11.46 12.27 -1.26
C ARG A 239 12.20 13.53 -0.83
N ARG A 240 12.62 14.36 -1.79
CA ARG A 240 12.82 15.80 -1.55
C ARG A 240 11.46 16.45 -1.24
N PRO A 241 11.38 17.41 -0.30
CA PRO A 241 10.17 17.71 0.49
C PRO A 241 9.04 18.48 -0.23
N SER A 242 8.74 18.25 -1.51
CA SER A 242 7.65 18.97 -2.21
C SER A 242 6.25 18.39 -2.00
N GLU A 243 6.11 17.13 -1.56
CA GLU A 243 4.78 16.49 -1.42
C GLU A 243 4.10 16.74 -0.07
N VAL A 244 4.88 16.95 0.99
CA VAL A 244 4.30 17.22 2.32
C VAL A 244 3.96 18.70 2.50
N GLU A 245 4.67 19.59 1.78
CA GLU A 245 4.30 21.01 1.63
C GLU A 245 2.92 21.14 0.95
N ALA A 246 2.63 20.32 -0.06
CA ALA A 246 1.30 20.29 -0.70
C ALA A 246 0.18 19.74 0.20
N MET A 247 0.51 18.90 1.20
CA MET A 247 -0.44 18.41 2.21
C MET A 247 -0.70 19.41 3.34
N SER A 248 0.14 20.44 3.46
CA SER A 248 0.09 21.44 4.52
C SER A 248 -0.52 22.73 3.96
N GLY A 249 -1.83 22.71 3.72
CA GLY A 249 -2.62 23.89 3.33
C GLY A 249 -2.71 24.95 4.43
N MET A 250 -1.59 25.38 5.01
CA MET A 250 -1.48 26.56 5.86
C MET A 250 -0.25 27.34 5.41
N ALA A 251 -0.50 28.34 4.57
CA ALA A 251 0.40 29.46 4.43
C ALA A 251 0.65 30.05 5.83
N TYR A 252 1.90 30.03 6.27
CA TYR A 252 2.38 30.98 7.26
C TYR A 252 3.36 31.90 6.54
N GLU A 253 3.02 33.18 6.58
CA GLU A 253 3.82 34.26 6.01
C GLU A 253 5.20 34.32 6.66
N ASP A 254 6.08 34.88 5.84
CA ASP A 254 7.51 35.12 5.95
C ASP A 254 8.01 35.52 7.36
N GLY A 255 9.14 34.93 7.73
CA GLY A 255 9.87 35.17 8.96
C GLY A 255 11.34 34.85 8.73
N THR A 256 12.05 35.89 8.28
CA THR A 256 13.49 36.07 8.08
C THR A 256 14.47 35.23 8.93
N GLU A 257 15.67 35.08 8.34
CA GLU A 257 16.99 34.69 8.89
C GLU A 257 17.34 33.19 8.74
N SER A 258 18.13 32.81 7.74
CA SER A 258 19.58 33.02 7.57
C SER A 258 20.45 32.19 8.52
N GLU A 259 21.29 31.37 7.86
CA GLU A 259 22.60 30.88 8.30
C GLU A 259 22.71 29.72 9.31
N ARG A 260 23.39 28.67 8.82
CA ARG A 260 24.12 27.62 9.55
C ARG A 260 23.30 26.70 10.46
N ALA A 261 22.86 25.58 9.89
CA ALA A 261 22.65 24.36 10.65
C ALA A 261 23.53 23.25 10.07
N GLU A 262 24.78 23.22 10.55
CA GLU A 262 25.60 22.02 10.52
C GLU A 262 24.84 20.88 11.23
N GLN A 263 24.84 19.72 10.56
CA GLN A 263 24.49 18.37 11.03
C GLN A 263 24.02 18.26 12.50
N ALA A 264 22.72 18.43 12.74
CA ALA A 264 22.07 18.00 13.98
C ALA A 264 21.44 16.61 13.77
N PRO A 265 21.63 15.63 14.70
CA PRO A 265 21.09 14.27 14.55
C PRO A 265 19.58 14.16 14.85
N LEU A 266 18.91 15.23 15.29
CA LEU A 266 17.46 15.27 15.51
C LEU A 266 16.82 16.37 14.66
N ASN A 267 16.12 15.95 13.61
CA ASN A 267 15.35 16.85 12.74
C ASN A 267 14.02 17.23 13.43
N LEU A 268 13.96 18.42 14.02
CA LEU A 268 12.72 19.00 14.59
C LEU A 268 11.64 19.27 13.53
N HIS A 269 11.99 19.20 12.24
CA HIS A 269 11.09 19.27 11.09
C HIS A 269 10.79 17.89 10.47
N ALA A 270 11.07 16.78 11.18
CA ALA A 270 10.73 15.45 10.70
C ALA A 270 9.20 15.33 10.49
N GLN A 271 8.80 15.08 9.25
CA GLN A 271 7.41 14.86 8.86
C GLN A 271 7.06 13.39 9.07
N TYR A 272 6.52 13.07 10.25
CA TYR A 272 6.03 11.73 10.58
C TYR A 272 4.75 11.43 9.77
N SER A 273 4.53 10.15 9.43
CA SER A 273 3.25 9.68 8.86
C SER A 273 2.06 9.82 9.81
N VAL A 274 2.33 10.21 11.06
CA VAL A 274 1.37 10.47 12.12
C VAL A 274 1.15 11.98 12.22
N SER A 275 -0.11 12.41 12.18
CA SER A 275 -0.45 13.85 12.28
C SER A 275 0.10 14.48 13.57
N ALA A 276 0.49 15.75 13.51
CA ALA A 276 0.94 16.51 14.68
C ALA A 276 -0.11 16.52 15.82
N LYS A 277 -1.40 16.47 15.47
CA LYS A 277 -2.50 16.34 16.44
C LYS A 277 -2.45 15.01 17.20
N ALA A 278 -2.24 13.90 16.50
CA ALA A 278 -2.11 12.58 17.11
C ALA A 278 -0.83 12.49 17.95
N LEU A 279 0.29 13.03 17.47
CA LEU A 279 1.54 13.08 18.23
C LEU A 279 1.41 13.89 19.53
N ARG A 280 0.79 15.08 19.48
CA ARG A 280 0.55 15.90 20.69
C ARG A 280 -0.33 15.16 21.69
N ARG A 281 -1.38 14.51 21.20
CA ARG A 281 -2.28 13.71 22.05
C ARG A 281 -1.52 12.55 22.71
N TRP A 282 -0.78 11.77 21.95
CA TRP A 282 0.00 10.66 22.50
C TRP A 282 1.10 11.14 23.45
N ALA A 283 1.76 12.26 23.14
CA ALA A 283 2.72 12.86 24.05
C ALA A 283 2.04 13.26 25.37
N SER A 284 0.86 13.89 25.34
CA SER A 284 0.15 14.26 26.57
C SER A 284 -0.42 13.08 27.37
N GLU A 285 -0.81 12.00 26.69
CA GLU A 285 -1.48 10.86 27.32
C GLU A 285 -0.52 9.75 27.75
N ARG A 286 0.62 9.61 27.06
CA ARG A 286 1.47 8.40 27.12
C ARG A 286 2.94 8.68 27.36
N LEU A 287 3.40 9.92 27.26
CA LEU A 287 4.80 10.28 27.47
C LEU A 287 4.97 11.03 28.79
N THR A 288 5.86 10.55 29.64
CA THR A 288 6.34 11.27 30.83
C THR A 288 7.78 11.68 30.59
N ILE A 289 8.12 12.94 30.88
CA ILE A 289 9.48 13.46 30.76
C ILE A 289 9.89 14.04 32.12
N ALA A 290 11.05 13.63 32.62
CA ALA A 290 11.66 14.17 33.83
C ALA A 290 13.07 14.66 33.51
N SER A 291 13.36 15.93 33.77
CA SER A 291 14.69 16.49 33.64
C SER A 291 15.39 16.49 35.01
N HIS A 292 16.69 16.18 35.01
CA HIS A 292 17.50 16.05 36.21
C HIS A 292 18.53 17.19 36.32
N ASP A 293 19.03 17.43 37.53
CA ASP A 293 19.96 18.53 37.83
C ASP A 293 21.33 18.38 37.13
N ASP A 294 21.70 17.16 36.73
CA ASP A 294 22.92 16.87 35.98
C ASP A 294 22.81 17.15 34.46
N GLY A 295 21.62 17.58 34.03
CA GLY A 295 21.27 17.91 32.66
C GLY A 295 20.76 16.72 31.83
N THR A 296 20.61 15.53 32.41
CA THR A 296 19.99 14.38 31.75
C THR A 296 18.46 14.48 31.76
N THR A 297 17.80 13.73 30.88
CA THR A 297 16.34 13.70 30.77
C THR A 297 15.86 12.27 30.61
N ASP A 298 15.02 11.80 31.53
CA ASP A 298 14.33 10.53 31.41
C ASP A 298 13.00 10.71 30.69
N ALA A 299 12.79 9.93 29.63
CA ALA A 299 11.55 9.86 28.88
C ALA A 299 10.95 8.45 28.99
N LEU A 300 9.69 8.36 29.43
CA LEU A 300 8.94 7.11 29.53
C LEU A 300 7.71 7.17 28.63
N PHE A 301 7.67 6.32 27.61
CA PHE A 301 6.52 6.15 26.74
C PHE A 301 5.74 4.87 27.08
N ARG A 302 4.45 5.03 27.35
CA ARG A 302 3.52 3.94 27.69
C ARG A 302 2.78 3.46 26.43
N TYR A 303 3.13 2.27 25.97
CA TYR A 303 2.45 1.60 24.86
C TYR A 303 1.33 0.71 25.39
N GLU A 304 0.09 1.03 25.03
CA GLU A 304 -1.08 0.20 25.32
C GLU A 304 -1.51 -0.54 24.04
N GLY A 305 -1.63 -1.85 24.12
CA GLY A 305 -2.06 -2.73 23.03
C GLY A 305 -3.06 -3.79 23.47
N THR A 306 -3.55 -4.56 22.50
CA THR A 306 -4.39 -5.74 22.75
C THR A 306 -3.87 -6.93 21.95
N THR A 307 -3.92 -8.12 22.53
CA THR A 307 -3.60 -9.35 21.79
C THR A 307 -4.65 -9.62 20.71
N CYS A 308 -4.33 -10.45 19.72
CA CYS A 308 -5.25 -10.83 18.64
C CYS A 308 -6.61 -11.39 19.16
N ALA A 309 -7.61 -11.40 18.27
CA ALA A 309 -9.03 -11.67 18.57
C ALA A 309 -9.31 -12.97 19.34
N ASN A 310 -8.42 -13.97 19.29
CA ASN A 310 -8.60 -15.25 19.98
C ASN A 310 -8.37 -15.19 21.50
N ALA A 311 -7.96 -14.06 22.06
CA ALA A 311 -7.86 -13.86 23.51
C ALA A 311 -8.01 -12.40 24.00
N SER A 312 -8.05 -11.41 23.11
CA SER A 312 -8.27 -9.97 23.36
C SER A 312 -7.88 -9.48 24.77
N ARG A 313 -6.63 -9.75 25.19
CA ARG A 313 -6.08 -9.26 26.44
C ARG A 313 -5.40 -7.93 26.18
N ALA A 314 -5.78 -6.92 26.94
CA ALA A 314 -5.01 -5.69 27.00
C ALA A 314 -3.62 -6.00 27.57
N PHE A 315 -2.61 -5.33 27.04
CA PHE A 315 -1.26 -5.36 27.58
C PHE A 315 -0.60 -3.99 27.46
N GLU A 316 0.31 -3.69 28.37
CA GLU A 316 1.07 -2.44 28.40
C GLU A 316 2.58 -2.71 28.41
N PHE A 317 3.33 -1.94 27.60
CA PHE A 317 4.80 -1.90 27.60
C PHE A 317 5.29 -0.49 27.90
N HIS A 318 6.41 -0.42 28.62
CA HIS A 318 7.13 0.79 28.97
C HIS A 318 8.40 0.87 28.13
N TYR A 319 8.49 1.91 27.32
CA TYR A 319 9.70 2.28 26.58
C TYR A 319 10.35 3.42 27.34
N ALA A 320 11.43 3.14 28.06
CA ALA A 320 12.18 4.15 28.80
C ALA A 320 13.47 4.49 28.06
N VAL A 321 13.77 5.78 27.95
CA VAL A 321 14.98 6.32 27.33
C VAL A 321 15.56 7.39 28.24
N THR A 322 16.84 7.27 28.57
CA THR A 322 17.60 8.33 29.23
C THR A 322 18.39 9.08 28.18
N LEU A 323 18.12 10.37 28.08
CA LEU A 323 18.76 11.31 27.16
C LEU A 323 19.81 12.11 27.91
N GLY A 324 20.97 12.30 27.28
CA GLY A 324 22.03 13.16 27.78
C GLY A 324 21.69 14.64 27.62
N ARG A 325 22.69 15.48 27.83
CA ARG A 325 22.49 16.94 27.89
C ARG A 325 21.98 17.49 26.57
N ARG A 326 21.12 18.51 26.69
CA ARG A 326 20.58 19.26 25.54
C ARG A 326 21.68 19.86 24.65
N GLU A 327 22.77 20.33 25.27
CA GLU A 327 23.94 20.90 24.60
C GLU A 327 24.68 19.87 23.72
N GLU A 328 24.56 18.58 24.06
CA GLU A 328 25.10 17.45 23.31
C GLU A 328 24.06 16.86 22.34
N HIS A 329 22.95 17.57 22.13
CA HIS A 329 21.82 17.14 21.30
C HIS A 329 21.13 15.86 21.79
N PHE A 330 20.98 15.69 23.10
CA PHE A 330 20.24 14.59 23.71
C PHE A 330 20.72 13.20 23.24
N PRO A 331 22.01 12.84 23.41
CA PRO A 331 22.47 11.51 23.06
C PRO A 331 21.69 10.47 23.89
N VAL A 332 21.29 9.35 23.28
CA VAL A 332 20.68 8.25 24.03
C VAL A 332 21.76 7.60 24.89
N LEU A 333 21.62 7.74 26.21
CA LEU A 333 22.56 7.19 27.20
C LEU A 333 22.13 5.79 27.64
N ASP A 334 20.82 5.58 27.77
CA ASP A 334 20.21 4.31 28.12
C ASP A 334 18.86 4.17 27.40
N GLN A 335 18.49 2.94 27.05
CA GLN A 335 17.17 2.62 26.55
C GLN A 335 16.76 1.23 27.02
N ARG A 336 15.48 1.06 27.35
CA ARG A 336 14.91 -0.23 27.71
C ARG A 336 13.44 -0.31 27.31
N CYS A 337 13.03 -1.51 26.90
CA CYS A 337 11.64 -1.85 26.66
C CYS A 337 11.25 -3.03 27.56
N GLU A 338 10.24 -2.85 28.39
CA GLU A 338 9.78 -3.89 29.32
C GLU A 338 8.26 -3.85 29.50
N PRO A 339 7.61 -4.97 29.89
CA PRO A 339 6.20 -4.95 30.25
C PRO A 339 5.97 -3.99 31.42
N ALA A 340 4.84 -3.28 31.41
CA ALA A 340 4.49 -2.42 32.53
C ALA A 340 4.43 -3.23 33.85
N PRO A 341 4.77 -2.64 35.01
CA PRO A 341 4.73 -3.35 36.28
C PRO A 341 3.37 -4.02 36.54
N GLY A 342 3.38 -5.35 36.67
CA GLY A 342 2.17 -6.16 36.90
C GLY A 342 1.39 -6.51 35.64
N ASP A 343 1.82 -6.07 34.44
CA ASP A 343 1.21 -6.51 33.19
C ASP A 343 1.51 -7.99 32.93
N VAL A 344 0.46 -8.77 32.68
CA VAL A 344 0.55 -10.17 32.25
C VAL A 344 -0.10 -10.39 30.89
N GLY A 345 -0.65 -9.35 30.27
CA GLY A 345 -1.39 -9.45 29.01
C GLY A 345 -0.50 -9.88 27.85
N HIS A 346 0.74 -9.41 27.83
CA HIS A 346 1.74 -9.78 26.83
C HIS A 346 2.05 -11.29 26.82
N THR A 347 1.87 -11.98 27.95
CA THR A 347 2.12 -13.43 28.04
C THR A 347 1.15 -14.27 27.21
N PHE A 348 0.01 -13.68 26.82
CA PHE A 348 -1.01 -14.30 25.98
C PHE A 348 -0.74 -14.15 24.48
N MET A 349 0.30 -13.39 24.08
CA MET A 349 0.71 -13.28 22.68
C MET A 349 1.14 -14.65 22.15
N CYS A 350 0.71 -15.01 20.93
CA CYS A 350 1.09 -16.27 20.28
C CYS A 350 2.61 -16.46 20.24
N ARG A 351 3.36 -15.36 20.04
CA ARG A 351 4.82 -15.39 20.02
C ARG A 351 5.43 -15.66 21.40
N TYR A 352 4.87 -15.08 22.45
CA TYR A 352 5.30 -15.32 23.83
C TYR A 352 5.06 -16.79 24.20
N ARG A 353 3.87 -17.32 23.90
CA ARG A 353 3.53 -18.73 24.16
C ARG A 353 4.43 -19.72 23.42
N ALA A 354 4.89 -19.37 22.23
CA ALA A 354 5.76 -20.22 21.42
C ALA A 354 7.24 -20.17 21.84
N ALA A 355 7.73 -19.00 22.29
CA ALA A 355 9.16 -18.75 22.51
C ALA A 355 9.37 -17.54 23.44
N ALA A 356 8.91 -17.64 24.70
CA ALA A 356 8.96 -16.52 25.65
C ALA A 356 10.39 -15.99 25.90
N PRO A 357 11.41 -16.82 26.21
CA PRO A 357 12.75 -16.29 26.48
C PRO A 357 13.34 -15.52 25.30
N GLN A 358 13.22 -16.05 24.08
CA GLN A 358 13.75 -15.42 22.87
C GLN A 358 12.93 -14.21 22.40
N LEU A 359 11.69 -14.06 22.89
CA LEU A 359 10.91 -12.84 22.64
C LEU A 359 11.35 -11.74 23.60
N MET A 360 11.46 -12.05 24.89
CA MET A 360 11.85 -11.07 25.91
C MET A 360 13.30 -10.60 25.75
N GLU A 361 14.21 -11.49 25.34
CA GLU A 361 15.60 -11.12 25.01
C GLU A 361 15.64 -10.11 23.86
N ARG A 362 14.88 -10.35 22.77
CA ARG A 362 14.81 -9.41 21.65
C ARG A 362 14.18 -8.08 22.00
N ILE A 363 13.16 -8.08 22.85
CA ILE A 363 12.51 -6.83 23.31
C ILE A 363 13.50 -6.02 24.16
N ALA A 364 14.33 -6.67 24.96
CA ALA A 364 15.35 -6.00 25.78
C ALA A 364 16.54 -5.48 24.94
N GLU A 365 16.75 -6.00 23.74
CA GLU A 365 17.78 -5.56 22.79
C GLU A 365 17.33 -4.43 21.85
N GLU A 366 16.02 -4.13 21.77
CA GLU A 366 15.45 -2.99 21.05
C GLU A 366 15.54 -1.70 21.85
#